data_AF-A0A4Q0ZC98-F1
#
_entry.id   AF-A0A4Q0ZC98-F1
#
_cell.length_a   1.000
_cell.length_b   1.000
_cell.length_c   1.000
_cell.angle_alpha   90.00
_cell.angle_beta   90.00
_cell.angle_gamma   90.00
#
_symmetry.space_group_name_H-M   'P 1'
#
loop_
_entity.id
_entity.type
_entity.pdbx_description
1 polymer ?
#
loop_
_entity_poly.entity_id
_entity_poly.type
_entity_poly.pdbx_seq_one_letter_code
_entity_poly.pdbx_strand_id
1 'polypeptide(L)'
;MNNTELNKARAVYYGLFGSLFSYIKDEKQFDDIKNSLELLSQAPIDENSKVAFSNANEFLNSKGMKGLIEENNQIFYSPSTTFIPVTASFYNEERDDGQKRVEMTNIVLKSTFRKDGSVFKEAEDHVCFIFSFLQKIIEQDNSNIENQLVIDSFSKVLNTFIDEFISNVYNHEESDFYKNIAVILKVFISLERALLNIEQEKEHKVRKQHDIFHKQKKGFTKRAKRNFDEVTSL
;
A
#
# COMPACT_ATOMS: atom_id res chain seq x y z
N MET A 1 -18.37 -4.95 -23.82
CA MET A 1 -16.95 -4.55 -23.70
C MET A 1 -16.12 -5.81 -23.78
N ASN A 2 -15.00 -5.85 -24.50
CA ASN A 2 -14.18 -7.06 -24.53
C ASN A 2 -13.45 -7.19 -23.18
N ASN A 3 -13.89 -8.15 -22.34
CA ASN A 3 -13.35 -8.35 -20.98
C ASN A 3 -11.82 -8.49 -20.98
N THR A 4 -11.25 -9.03 -22.06
CA THR A 4 -9.81 -9.15 -22.25
C THR A 4 -9.08 -7.81 -22.32
N GLU A 5 -9.55 -6.85 -23.12
CA GLU A 5 -8.90 -5.55 -23.25
C GLU A 5 -9.01 -4.73 -21.96
N LEU A 6 -10.16 -4.83 -21.29
CA LEU A 6 -10.34 -4.22 -19.98
C LEU A 6 -9.35 -4.79 -18.94
N ASN A 7 -9.21 -6.11 -18.88
CA ASN A 7 -8.28 -6.75 -17.96
C ASN A 7 -6.82 -6.43 -18.27
N LYS A 8 -6.44 -6.29 -19.54
CA LYS A 8 -5.11 -5.78 -19.91
C LYS A 8 -4.88 -4.37 -19.37
N ALA A 9 -5.84 -3.47 -19.53
CA ALA A 9 -5.73 -2.12 -18.98
C ALA A 9 -5.62 -2.12 -17.45
N ARG A 10 -6.44 -2.94 -16.77
CA ARG A 10 -6.37 -3.14 -15.31
C ARG A 10 -4.99 -3.62 -14.88
N ALA A 11 -4.41 -4.59 -15.58
CA ALA A 11 -3.07 -5.10 -15.29
C ALA A 11 -2.00 -3.99 -15.40
N VAL A 12 -2.10 -3.10 -16.40
CA VAL A 12 -1.18 -1.96 -16.54
C VAL A 12 -1.33 -0.98 -15.38
N TYR A 13 -2.56 -0.64 -14.96
CA TYR A 13 -2.79 0.18 -13.76
C TYR A 13 -2.17 -0.45 -12.52
N TYR A 14 -2.44 -1.74 -12.27
CA TYR A 14 -1.88 -2.46 -11.14
C TYR A 14 -0.35 -2.50 -11.18
N GLY A 15 0.25 -2.73 -12.35
CA GLY A 15 1.69 -2.71 -12.53
C GLY A 15 2.29 -1.34 -12.24
N LEU A 16 1.69 -0.26 -12.77
CA LEU A 16 2.12 1.10 -12.50
C LEU A 16 2.15 1.41 -10.99
N PHE A 17 1.08 1.09 -10.27
CA PHE A 17 1.02 1.32 -8.82
C PHE A 17 1.98 0.40 -8.05
N GLY A 18 2.12 -0.86 -8.47
CA GLY A 18 3.11 -1.78 -7.91
C GLY A 18 4.54 -1.24 -8.03
N SER A 19 4.89 -0.66 -9.17
CA SER A 19 6.19 -0.05 -9.40
C SER A 19 6.39 1.24 -8.60
N LEU A 20 5.40 2.14 -8.59
CA LEU A 20 5.50 3.44 -7.92
C LEU A 20 5.55 3.35 -6.40
N PHE A 21 4.83 2.42 -5.78
CA PHE A 21 4.85 2.25 -4.32
C PHE A 21 5.93 1.28 -3.84
N SER A 22 6.88 0.95 -4.71
CA SER A 22 8.08 0.19 -4.36
C SER A 22 9.31 1.10 -4.40
N TYR A 23 10.41 0.63 -3.82
CA TYR A 23 11.69 1.28 -4.00
C TYR A 23 12.11 1.25 -5.48
N ILE A 24 12.39 2.42 -6.06
CA ILE A 24 12.78 2.56 -7.46
C ILE A 24 14.27 2.27 -7.59
N LYS A 25 14.62 1.14 -8.20
CA LYS A 25 15.97 0.55 -8.17
C LYS A 25 16.88 1.04 -9.28
N ASP A 26 16.35 1.14 -10.50
CA ASP A 26 17.13 1.32 -11.71
C ASP A 26 16.38 2.08 -12.80
N GLU A 27 17.12 2.46 -13.84
CA GLU A 27 16.62 3.22 -14.98
C GLU A 27 15.56 2.45 -15.78
N LYS A 28 15.67 1.12 -15.82
CA LYS A 28 14.66 0.28 -16.48
C LYS A 28 13.31 0.41 -15.78
N GLN A 29 13.27 0.34 -14.44
CA GLN A 29 12.05 0.51 -13.68
C GLN A 29 11.45 1.91 -13.88
N PHE A 30 12.30 2.94 -13.97
CA PHE A 30 11.86 4.29 -14.29
C PHE A 30 11.23 4.38 -15.69
N ASP A 31 11.86 3.79 -16.70
CA ASP A 31 11.33 3.74 -18.06
C ASP A 31 9.99 2.98 -18.12
N ASP A 32 9.88 1.85 -17.41
CA ASP A 32 8.64 1.08 -17.32
C ASP A 32 7.50 1.92 -16.70
N ILE A 33 7.79 2.72 -15.66
CA ILE A 33 6.83 3.66 -15.04
C ILE A 33 6.41 4.73 -16.05
N LYS A 34 7.37 5.35 -16.72
CA LYS A 34 7.11 6.40 -17.72
C LYS A 34 6.25 5.88 -18.87
N ASN A 35 6.60 4.72 -19.43
CA ASN A 35 5.85 4.08 -20.50
C ASN A 35 4.41 3.74 -20.07
N SER A 36 4.24 3.27 -18.83
CA SER A 36 2.91 2.95 -18.29
C SER A 36 2.05 4.21 -18.13
N LEU A 37 2.62 5.31 -17.64
CA LEU A 37 1.92 6.61 -17.55
C LEU A 37 1.54 7.15 -18.92
N GLU A 38 2.47 7.13 -19.88
CA GLU A 38 2.22 7.56 -21.25
C GLU A 38 1.11 6.74 -21.90
N LEU A 39 1.15 5.41 -21.76
CA LEU A 39 0.13 4.51 -22.31
C LEU A 39 -1.25 4.80 -21.70
N LEU A 40 -1.36 4.87 -20.38
CA LEU A 40 -2.63 5.08 -19.70
C LEU A 40 -3.20 6.49 -19.93
N SER A 41 -2.33 7.49 -20.12
CA SER A 41 -2.74 8.87 -20.41
C SER A 41 -3.46 9.04 -21.76
N GLN A 42 -3.35 8.08 -22.68
CA GLN A 42 -4.04 8.11 -23.98
C GLN A 42 -5.54 7.87 -23.85
N ALA A 43 -5.97 7.18 -22.79
CA ALA A 43 -7.37 6.85 -22.52
C ALA A 43 -7.68 6.98 -21.03
N PRO A 44 -7.63 8.21 -20.47
CA PRO A 44 -7.90 8.44 -19.05
C PRO A 44 -9.35 8.07 -18.72
N ILE A 45 -9.57 7.58 -17.48
CA ILE A 45 -10.89 7.13 -17.02
C ILE A 45 -11.87 8.31 -16.91
N ASP A 46 -11.39 9.46 -16.44
CA ASP A 46 -12.16 10.69 -16.28
C ASP A 46 -11.31 11.95 -16.49
N GLU A 47 -11.92 13.13 -16.44
CA GLU A 47 -11.19 14.39 -16.62
C GLU A 47 -10.20 14.68 -15.47
N ASN A 48 -10.46 14.22 -14.24
CA ASN A 48 -9.53 14.42 -13.12
C ASN A 48 -8.24 13.62 -13.32
N SER A 49 -8.37 12.34 -13.68
CA SER A 49 -7.23 11.47 -14.00
C SER A 49 -6.48 11.97 -15.23
N LYS A 50 -7.16 12.51 -16.24
CA LYS A 50 -6.52 13.15 -17.40
C LYS A 50 -5.59 14.31 -17.00
N VAL A 51 -6.08 15.23 -16.17
CA VAL A 51 -5.27 16.35 -15.67
C VAL A 51 -4.10 15.83 -14.83
N ALA A 52 -4.36 14.85 -13.95
CA ALA A 52 -3.33 14.24 -13.13
C ALA A 52 -2.23 13.53 -13.95
N PHE A 53 -2.59 12.83 -15.03
CA PHE A 53 -1.62 12.24 -15.96
C PHE A 53 -0.77 13.32 -16.64
N SER A 54 -1.37 14.43 -17.08
CA SER A 54 -0.61 15.55 -17.68
C SER A 54 0.43 16.09 -16.71
N ASN A 55 0.02 16.40 -15.49
CA ASN A 55 0.90 16.94 -14.45
C ASN A 55 2.00 15.94 -14.07
N ALA A 56 1.66 14.65 -13.94
CA ALA A 56 2.64 13.60 -13.64
C ALA A 56 3.70 13.48 -14.76
N ASN A 57 3.28 13.52 -16.02
CA ASN A 57 4.20 13.49 -17.17
C ASN A 57 5.07 14.75 -17.23
N GLU A 58 4.51 15.93 -16.96
CA GLU A 58 5.28 17.19 -16.87
C GLU A 58 6.33 17.14 -15.75
N PHE A 59 6.00 16.57 -14.59
CA PHE A 59 6.95 16.35 -13.52
C PHE A 59 8.09 15.43 -13.97
N LEU A 60 7.79 14.28 -14.60
CA LEU A 60 8.83 13.36 -15.06
C LEU A 60 9.71 13.97 -16.15
N ASN A 61 9.14 14.79 -17.04
CA ASN A 61 9.91 15.50 -18.07
C ASN A 61 10.82 16.59 -17.48
N SER A 62 10.43 17.22 -16.38
CA SER A 62 11.19 18.31 -15.75
C SER A 62 12.21 17.84 -14.73
N LYS A 63 11.85 16.90 -13.84
CA LYS A 63 12.72 16.43 -12.75
C LYS A 63 13.36 15.05 -13.00
N GLY A 64 12.85 14.29 -13.99
CA GLY A 64 13.38 12.98 -14.35
C GLY A 64 13.35 11.95 -13.24
N MET A 65 14.12 10.88 -13.42
CA MET A 65 14.26 9.78 -12.44
C MET A 65 14.71 10.28 -11.07
N LYS A 66 15.65 11.23 -11.02
CA LYS A 66 16.17 11.77 -9.77
C LYS A 66 15.06 12.43 -8.94
N GLY A 67 14.20 13.24 -9.57
CA GLY A 67 13.09 13.88 -8.87
C GLY A 67 12.08 12.87 -8.34
N LEU A 68 11.76 11.85 -9.13
CA LEU A 68 10.84 10.80 -8.71
C LEU A 68 11.38 9.99 -7.52
N ILE A 69 12.67 9.62 -7.55
CA ILE A 69 13.33 8.90 -6.45
C ILE A 69 13.38 9.75 -5.19
N GLU A 70 13.73 11.03 -5.32
CA GLU A 70 13.78 11.94 -4.18
C GLU A 70 12.41 12.02 -3.50
N GLU A 71 11.35 12.27 -4.27
CA GLU A 71 10.00 12.36 -3.72
C GLU A 71 9.53 11.04 -3.11
N ASN A 72 9.78 9.90 -3.78
CA ASN A 72 9.46 8.57 -3.24
C ASN A 72 10.16 8.32 -1.89
N ASN A 73 11.44 8.68 -1.78
CA ASN A 73 12.19 8.58 -0.54
C ASN A 73 11.63 9.47 0.57
N GLN A 74 11.28 10.71 0.23
CA GLN A 74 10.70 11.62 1.21
C GLN A 74 9.32 11.17 1.71
N ILE A 75 8.51 10.53 0.87
CA ILE A 75 7.16 10.11 1.26
C ILE A 75 7.17 8.77 2.03
N PHE A 76 7.97 7.78 1.59
CA PHE A 76 7.83 6.41 2.09
C PHE A 76 8.98 5.94 2.99
N TYR A 77 10.12 6.62 3.00
CA TYR A 77 11.34 6.12 3.66
C TYR A 77 11.99 7.13 4.61
N SER A 78 11.67 8.41 4.50
CA SER A 78 12.27 9.47 5.32
C SER A 78 11.70 9.48 6.75
N PRO A 79 12.54 9.52 7.79
CA PRO A 79 12.09 9.69 9.17
C PRO A 79 11.79 11.16 9.53
N SER A 80 12.05 12.09 8.60
CA SER A 80 11.95 13.54 8.83
C SER A 80 10.61 14.13 8.39
N THR A 81 9.78 13.33 7.73
CA THR A 81 8.49 13.69 7.14
C THR A 81 7.35 12.88 7.76
N THR A 82 6.12 13.21 7.42
CA THR A 82 4.93 12.50 7.88
C THR A 82 4.99 11.02 7.50
N PHE A 83 4.91 10.15 8.50
CA PHE A 83 4.90 8.71 8.28
C PHE A 83 3.60 8.26 7.57
N ILE A 84 3.74 7.59 6.42
CA ILE A 84 2.64 6.91 5.74
C ILE A 84 2.81 5.39 5.92
N PRO A 85 1.85 4.72 6.58
CA PRO A 85 1.83 3.27 6.59
C PRO A 85 1.63 2.70 5.19
N VAL A 86 2.36 1.63 4.87
CA VAL A 86 2.36 1.00 3.53
C VAL A 86 1.85 -0.45 3.55
N THR A 87 1.41 -0.95 4.71
CA THR A 87 0.89 -2.30 4.89
C THR A 87 -0.59 -2.28 5.27
N ALA A 88 -1.36 -3.24 4.77
CA ALA A 88 -2.77 -3.37 5.16
C ALA A 88 -2.90 -3.67 6.66
N SER A 89 -1.97 -4.44 7.24
CA SER A 89 -1.97 -4.72 8.68
C SER A 89 -1.91 -3.45 9.51
N PHE A 90 -1.09 -2.46 9.13
CA PHE A 90 -0.98 -1.24 9.92
C PHE A 90 -2.30 -0.47 9.97
N TYR A 91 -2.98 -0.28 8.83
CA TYR A 91 -4.26 0.42 8.81
C TYR A 91 -5.37 -0.32 9.58
N ASN A 92 -5.37 -1.65 9.53
CA ASN A 92 -6.41 -2.44 10.17
C ASN A 92 -6.14 -2.78 11.65
N GLU A 93 -4.86 -2.80 12.06
CA GLU A 93 -4.42 -3.37 13.35
C GLU A 93 -3.43 -2.48 14.11
N GLU A 94 -3.07 -1.32 13.55
CA GLU A 94 -2.11 -0.34 14.10
C GLU A 94 -0.70 -0.93 14.31
N ARG A 95 -0.37 -1.99 13.55
CA ARG A 95 0.94 -2.65 13.54
C ARG A 95 1.16 -3.40 12.24
N ASP A 96 2.42 -3.53 11.83
CA ASP A 96 2.81 -4.43 10.75
C ASP A 96 2.69 -5.91 11.16
N ASP A 97 2.75 -6.80 10.17
CA ASP A 97 2.73 -8.26 10.35
C ASP A 97 1.49 -8.80 11.08
N GLY A 98 0.34 -8.19 10.78
CA GLY A 98 -0.95 -8.51 11.37
C GLY A 98 -1.71 -9.67 10.72
N GLN A 99 -2.96 -9.81 11.12
CA GLN A 99 -3.95 -10.68 10.50
C GLN A 99 -4.12 -10.40 9.01
N LYS A 100 -4.02 -9.14 8.54
CA LYS A 100 -4.09 -8.83 7.10
C LYS A 100 -2.95 -9.44 6.30
N ARG A 101 -1.74 -9.50 6.86
CA ARG A 101 -0.63 -10.26 6.27
C ARG A 101 -0.95 -11.74 6.13
N VAL A 102 -1.52 -12.35 7.18
CA VAL A 102 -1.91 -13.78 7.15
C VAL A 102 -3.00 -14.01 6.11
N GLU A 103 -3.99 -13.13 6.03
CA GLU A 103 -5.08 -13.19 5.05
C GLU A 103 -4.54 -13.12 3.62
N MET A 104 -3.67 -12.14 3.33
CA MET A 104 -3.05 -12.01 2.01
C MET A 104 -2.14 -13.18 1.66
N THR A 105 -1.37 -13.69 2.63
CA THR A 105 -0.54 -14.90 2.46
C THR A 105 -1.39 -16.11 2.08
N ASN A 106 -2.54 -16.30 2.74
CA ASN A 106 -3.45 -17.39 2.41
C ASN A 106 -4.03 -17.27 1.00
N ILE A 107 -4.28 -16.04 0.51
CA ILE A 107 -4.72 -15.82 -0.87
C ILE A 107 -3.60 -16.18 -1.85
N VAL A 108 -2.36 -15.74 -1.60
CA VAL A 108 -1.19 -16.09 -2.43
C VAL A 108 -0.99 -17.60 -2.48
N LEU A 109 -1.14 -18.31 -1.36
CA LEU A 109 -0.99 -19.78 -1.28
C LEU A 109 -2.01 -20.54 -2.13
N LYS A 110 -3.22 -19.99 -2.32
CA LYS A 110 -4.24 -20.55 -3.22
C LYS A 110 -3.91 -20.35 -4.70
N SER A 111 -2.99 -19.44 -5.02
CA SER A 111 -2.52 -19.21 -6.39
C SER A 111 -1.37 -20.15 -6.78
N THR A 112 -0.98 -20.11 -8.04
CA THR A 112 0.25 -20.72 -8.59
C THR A 112 1.51 -19.91 -8.30
N PHE A 113 1.37 -18.66 -7.86
CA PHE A 113 2.49 -17.75 -7.61
C PHE A 113 3.06 -17.91 -6.19
N ARG A 114 4.35 -17.64 -6.04
CA ARG A 114 5.04 -17.58 -4.74
C ARG A 114 5.91 -16.34 -4.70
N LYS A 115 6.04 -15.72 -3.52
CA LYS A 115 6.94 -14.59 -3.32
C LYS A 115 8.39 -15.05 -3.45
N ASP A 116 9.13 -14.42 -4.35
CA ASP A 116 10.58 -14.59 -4.40
C ASP A 116 11.24 -13.64 -3.38
N GLY A 117 11.62 -14.20 -2.23
CA GLY A 117 12.28 -13.43 -1.17
C GLY A 117 13.67 -12.92 -1.52
N SER A 118 14.28 -13.34 -2.63
CA SER A 118 15.55 -12.79 -3.10
C SER A 118 15.35 -11.42 -3.75
N VAL A 119 14.28 -11.26 -4.55
CA VAL A 119 13.97 -10.05 -5.32
C VAL A 119 13.03 -9.11 -4.56
N PHE A 120 12.05 -9.67 -3.86
CA PHE A 120 10.95 -8.93 -3.24
C PHE A 120 11.01 -9.04 -1.72
N LYS A 121 11.39 -7.93 -1.07
CA LYS A 121 11.64 -7.89 0.38
C LYS A 121 10.40 -7.55 1.21
N GLU A 122 9.41 -6.90 0.61
CA GLU A 122 8.22 -6.50 1.37
C GLU A 122 7.35 -7.70 1.77
N ALA A 123 6.53 -7.46 2.80
CA ALA A 123 5.50 -8.39 3.24
C ALA A 123 4.39 -8.53 2.19
N GLU A 124 3.64 -9.64 2.29
CA GLU A 124 2.55 -9.97 1.37
C GLU A 124 1.41 -8.95 1.41
N ASP A 125 1.22 -8.24 2.53
CA ASP A 125 0.22 -7.18 2.68
C ASP A 125 0.77 -5.77 2.47
N HIS A 126 2.02 -5.64 2.02
CA HIS A 126 2.53 -4.35 1.57
C HIS A 126 1.80 -3.92 0.29
N VAL A 127 1.44 -2.64 0.21
CA VAL A 127 0.63 -2.08 -0.89
C VAL A 127 1.19 -2.40 -2.28
N CYS A 128 2.51 -2.26 -2.47
CA CYS A 128 3.17 -2.60 -3.73
C CYS A 128 3.11 -4.10 -4.06
N PHE A 129 3.16 -4.98 -3.05
CA PHE A 129 3.01 -6.42 -3.27
C PHE A 129 1.60 -6.74 -3.73
N ILE A 130 0.59 -6.20 -3.05
CA ILE A 130 -0.81 -6.45 -3.37
C ILE A 130 -1.10 -6.05 -4.81
N PHE A 131 -0.66 -4.86 -5.23
CA PHE A 131 -0.79 -4.42 -6.62
C PHE A 131 -0.03 -5.30 -7.61
N SER A 132 1.22 -5.64 -7.33
CA SER A 132 2.03 -6.52 -8.19
C SER A 132 1.41 -7.92 -8.32
N PHE A 133 0.83 -8.45 -7.24
CA PHE A 133 0.16 -9.74 -7.24
C PHE A 133 -1.13 -9.69 -8.07
N LEU A 134 -1.96 -8.66 -7.90
CA LEU A 134 -3.16 -8.46 -8.69
C LEU A 134 -2.85 -8.36 -10.19
N GLN A 135 -1.80 -7.62 -10.58
CA GLN A 135 -1.30 -7.60 -11.95
C GLN A 135 -1.01 -9.02 -12.44
N LYS A 136 -0.23 -9.81 -11.70
CA LYS A 136 0.19 -11.16 -12.13
C LYS A 136 -0.98 -12.12 -12.28
N ILE A 137 -1.96 -12.07 -11.39
CA ILE A 137 -3.17 -12.90 -11.49
C ILE A 137 -3.97 -12.54 -12.75
N ILE A 138 -4.13 -11.25 -13.04
CA ILE A 138 -4.87 -10.78 -14.23
C ILE A 138 -4.11 -11.11 -15.51
N GLU A 139 -2.78 -10.99 -15.53
CA GLU A 139 -1.95 -11.35 -16.68
C GLU A 139 -1.99 -12.86 -16.99
N GLN A 140 -2.13 -13.71 -15.97
CA GLN A 140 -2.21 -15.16 -16.16
C GLN A 140 -3.48 -15.57 -16.92
N ASP A 141 -4.60 -14.89 -16.67
CA ASP A 141 -5.86 -15.11 -17.38
C ASP A 141 -6.64 -13.79 -17.53
N ASN A 142 -6.30 -13.06 -18.59
CA ASN A 142 -6.94 -11.78 -18.88
C ASN A 142 -8.38 -11.93 -19.41
N SER A 143 -8.86 -13.14 -19.69
CA SER A 143 -10.24 -13.34 -20.15
C SER A 143 -11.25 -13.38 -19.00
N ASN A 144 -10.79 -13.76 -17.80
CA ASN A 144 -11.62 -14.00 -16.64
C ASN A 144 -11.68 -12.79 -15.69
N ILE A 145 -12.74 -11.99 -15.81
CA ILE A 145 -12.98 -10.85 -14.92
C ILE A 145 -13.41 -11.29 -13.50
N GLU A 146 -14.04 -12.45 -13.37
CA GLU A 146 -14.58 -13.01 -12.13
C GLU A 146 -13.56 -13.88 -11.39
N ASN A 147 -12.27 -13.66 -11.61
CA ASN A 147 -11.23 -14.44 -10.96
C ASN A 147 -11.31 -14.24 -9.43
N GLN A 148 -11.65 -15.32 -8.72
CA GLN A 148 -11.86 -15.27 -7.27
C GLN A 148 -10.63 -14.79 -6.49
N LEU A 149 -9.41 -15.02 -6.98
CA LEU A 149 -8.20 -14.52 -6.33
C LEU A 149 -8.09 -13.00 -6.45
N VAL A 150 -8.49 -12.42 -7.59
CA VAL A 150 -8.57 -10.96 -7.77
C VAL A 150 -9.62 -10.37 -6.84
N ILE A 151 -10.82 -10.97 -6.82
CA ILE A 151 -11.92 -10.53 -5.96
C ILE A 151 -11.51 -10.63 -4.48
N ASP A 152 -10.91 -11.73 -4.04
CA ASP A 152 -10.46 -11.93 -2.66
C ASP A 152 -9.35 -10.94 -2.29
N SER A 153 -8.30 -10.79 -3.13
CA SER A 153 -7.21 -9.85 -2.87
C SER A 153 -7.69 -8.40 -2.81
N PHE A 154 -8.60 -8.02 -3.71
CA PHE A 154 -9.16 -6.68 -3.71
C PHE A 154 -10.09 -6.47 -2.51
N SER A 155 -11.17 -7.23 -2.40
CA SER A 155 -12.22 -7.02 -1.39
C SER A 155 -11.73 -7.19 0.05
N LYS A 156 -10.91 -8.21 0.31
CA LYS A 156 -10.53 -8.59 1.68
C LYS A 156 -9.27 -7.90 2.18
N VAL A 157 -8.42 -7.41 1.29
CA VAL A 157 -7.12 -6.84 1.66
C VAL A 157 -6.97 -5.42 1.14
N LEU A 158 -6.97 -5.20 -0.18
CA LEU A 158 -6.69 -3.86 -0.72
C LEU A 158 -7.77 -2.84 -0.33
N ASN A 159 -9.03 -3.20 -0.53
CA ASN A 159 -10.18 -2.33 -0.34
C ASN A 159 -10.32 -1.87 1.12
N THR A 160 -9.68 -2.56 2.07
CA THR A 160 -9.80 -2.22 3.47
C THR A 160 -9.07 -0.92 3.78
N PHE A 161 -7.88 -0.69 3.25
CA PHE A 161 -7.07 0.45 3.65
C PHE A 161 -6.86 1.50 2.56
N ILE A 162 -7.21 1.18 1.31
CA ILE A 162 -6.73 1.95 0.16
C ILE A 162 -7.20 3.40 0.14
N ASP A 163 -8.41 3.70 0.63
CA ASP A 163 -8.92 5.08 0.65
C ASP A 163 -8.13 5.97 1.63
N GLU A 164 -7.78 5.42 2.80
CA GLU A 164 -6.97 6.12 3.80
C GLU A 164 -5.53 6.29 3.29
N PHE A 165 -4.96 5.25 2.69
CA PHE A 165 -3.65 5.34 2.03
C PHE A 165 -3.61 6.41 0.93
N ILE A 166 -4.61 6.44 0.04
CA ILE A 166 -4.73 7.48 -1.00
C ILE A 166 -4.79 8.87 -0.36
N SER A 167 -5.61 9.04 0.69
CA SER A 167 -5.74 10.32 1.39
C SER A 167 -4.41 10.76 2.00
N ASN A 168 -3.68 9.83 2.64
CA ASN A 168 -2.37 10.11 3.24
C ASN A 168 -1.36 10.53 2.17
N VAL A 169 -1.28 9.80 1.06
CA VAL A 169 -0.36 10.14 -0.06
C VAL A 169 -0.72 11.49 -0.70
N TYR A 170 -2.00 11.78 -0.87
CA TYR A 170 -2.46 13.06 -1.45
C TYR A 170 -2.15 14.27 -0.56
N ASN A 171 -2.24 14.09 0.75
CA ASN A 171 -2.08 15.18 1.74
C ASN A 171 -0.66 15.33 2.29
N HIS A 172 0.25 14.40 1.97
CA HIS A 172 1.64 14.45 2.43
C HIS A 172 2.35 15.72 1.94
N GLU A 173 3.15 16.33 2.82
CA GLU A 173 3.76 17.64 2.58
C GLU A 173 4.77 17.64 1.42
N GLU A 174 5.43 16.52 1.17
CA GLU A 174 6.37 16.34 0.05
C GLU A 174 5.70 15.81 -1.24
N SER A 175 4.36 15.70 -1.26
CA SER A 175 3.63 15.13 -2.39
C SER A 175 3.39 16.15 -3.50
N ASP A 176 4.10 15.99 -4.62
CA ASP A 176 4.00 16.78 -5.84
C ASP A 176 3.62 15.85 -7.02
N PHE A 177 4.51 14.93 -7.40
CA PHE A 177 4.19 13.84 -8.31
C PHE A 177 3.17 12.87 -7.72
N TYR A 178 3.40 12.39 -6.49
CA TYR A 178 2.55 11.38 -5.86
C TYR A 178 1.14 11.89 -5.56
N LYS A 179 0.94 13.21 -5.49
CA LYS A 179 -0.38 13.82 -5.37
C LYS A 179 -1.24 13.54 -6.60
N ASN A 180 -0.64 13.62 -7.78
CA ASN A 180 -1.29 13.25 -9.04
C ASN A 180 -1.51 11.73 -9.12
N ILE A 181 -0.56 10.93 -8.65
CA ILE A 181 -0.72 9.47 -8.56
C ILE A 181 -1.88 9.10 -7.64
N ALA A 182 -2.06 9.78 -6.51
CA ALA A 182 -3.19 9.55 -5.60
C ALA A 182 -4.53 9.85 -6.27
N VAL A 183 -4.62 10.89 -7.12
CA VAL A 183 -5.84 11.19 -7.91
C VAL A 183 -6.11 10.06 -8.91
N ILE A 184 -5.10 9.63 -9.68
CA ILE A 184 -5.25 8.54 -10.66
C ILE A 184 -5.67 7.26 -9.95
N LEU A 185 -5.04 6.94 -8.81
CA LEU A 185 -5.34 5.77 -8.01
C LEU A 185 -6.78 5.81 -7.47
N LYS A 186 -7.24 6.95 -6.97
CA LYS A 186 -8.63 7.11 -6.49
C LYS A 186 -9.66 6.80 -7.57
N VAL A 187 -9.42 7.31 -8.79
CA VAL A 187 -10.30 7.07 -9.94
C VAL A 187 -10.26 5.59 -10.33
N PHE A 188 -9.08 4.98 -10.38
CA PHE A 188 -8.91 3.56 -10.67
C PHE A 188 -9.61 2.66 -9.64
N ILE A 189 -9.45 2.91 -8.34
CA ILE A 189 -10.11 2.13 -7.27
C ILE A 189 -11.64 2.24 -7.37
N SER A 190 -12.16 3.40 -7.77
CA SER A 190 -13.59 3.60 -7.99
C SER A 190 -14.10 2.77 -9.18
N LEU A 191 -13.35 2.74 -10.28
CA LEU A 191 -13.63 1.87 -11.42
C LEU A 191 -13.59 0.40 -11.01
N GLU A 192 -12.56 -0.01 -10.27
CA GLU A 192 -12.35 -1.39 -9.87
C GLU A 192 -13.47 -1.91 -8.95
N ARG A 193 -13.92 -1.09 -7.99
CA ARG A 193 -15.10 -1.35 -7.16
C ARG A 193 -16.36 -1.56 -8.00
N ALA A 194 -16.60 -0.68 -8.98
CA ALA A 194 -17.76 -0.79 -9.86
C ALA A 194 -17.70 -2.06 -10.72
N LEU A 195 -16.52 -2.41 -11.24
CA LEU A 195 -16.32 -3.60 -12.07
C LEU A 195 -16.50 -4.91 -11.29
N LEU A 196 -15.98 -4.96 -10.06
CA LEU A 196 -16.06 -6.15 -9.21
C LEU A 196 -17.34 -6.21 -8.36
N ASN A 197 -18.21 -5.21 -8.48
CA ASN A 197 -19.41 -5.05 -7.65
C ASN A 197 -19.09 -5.09 -6.14
N ILE A 198 -18.05 -4.35 -5.74
CA ILE A 198 -17.56 -4.25 -4.36
C ILE A 198 -17.87 -2.85 -3.84
N GLU A 199 -18.54 -2.79 -2.69
CA GLU A 199 -18.79 -1.51 -2.02
C GLU A 199 -17.50 -0.94 -1.41
N GLN A 200 -17.46 0.38 -1.31
CA GLN A 200 -16.44 1.06 -0.52
C GLN A 200 -16.54 0.63 0.95
N GLU A 201 -15.42 0.35 1.60
CA GLU A 201 -15.43 0.05 3.03
C GLU A 201 -15.86 1.27 3.84
N LYS A 202 -16.67 1.02 4.88
CA LYS A 202 -17.01 2.04 5.88
C LYS A 202 -15.82 2.19 6.82
N GLU A 203 -15.50 3.44 7.17
CA GLU A 203 -14.34 3.82 7.99
C GLU A 203 -14.02 2.82 9.12
N HIS A 204 -12.72 2.49 9.26
CA HIS A 204 -12.25 1.64 10.33
C HIS A 204 -12.60 2.24 11.69
N LYS A 205 -13.09 1.39 12.59
CA LYS A 205 -13.15 1.75 14.00
C LYS A 205 -11.72 1.87 14.50
N VAL A 206 -11.20 3.09 14.54
CA VAL A 206 -9.96 3.43 15.26
C VAL A 206 -10.03 2.73 16.62
N ARG A 207 -9.04 1.88 16.92
CA ARG A 207 -8.98 1.30 18.26
C ARG A 207 -8.78 2.49 19.19
N LYS A 208 -9.75 2.72 20.07
CA LYS A 208 -9.56 3.70 21.15
C LYS A 208 -8.31 3.24 21.91
N GLN A 209 -7.22 3.97 21.76
CA GLN A 209 -6.02 3.76 22.54
C GLN A 209 -6.47 3.83 24.00
N HIS A 210 -6.49 2.69 24.69
CA HIS A 210 -6.71 2.73 26.13
C HIS A 210 -5.55 3.52 26.72
N ASP A 211 -5.85 4.54 27.54
CA ASP A 211 -4.88 5.33 28.29
C ASP A 211 -4.11 4.45 29.29
N ILE A 212 -3.29 3.52 28.81
CA ILE A 212 -2.51 2.61 29.64
C ILE A 212 -1.34 3.39 30.26
N PHE A 213 -0.89 4.46 29.61
CA PHE A 213 0.21 5.33 30.05
C PHE A 213 -0.18 6.34 31.14
N HIS A 214 -1.47 6.49 31.47
CA HIS A 214 -1.93 7.34 32.58
C HIS A 214 -2.18 6.56 33.89
N LYS A 215 -1.76 5.30 34.00
CA LYS A 215 -1.64 4.69 35.34
C LYS A 215 -0.58 5.48 36.11
N GLN A 216 -1.03 6.22 37.14
CA GLN A 216 -0.16 6.86 38.12
C GLN A 216 0.98 5.90 38.49
N LYS A 217 2.22 6.35 38.33
CA LYS A 217 3.39 5.60 38.83
C LYS A 217 3.09 5.23 40.27
N LYS A 218 2.97 3.92 40.57
CA LYS A 218 2.94 3.47 41.96
C LYS A 218 4.19 4.03 42.63
N GLY A 219 3.99 4.83 43.68
CA GLY A 219 5.10 5.41 44.44
C GLY A 219 6.06 4.31 44.90
N PHE A 220 7.34 4.65 45.03
CA PHE A 220 8.36 3.72 45.52
C PHE A 220 7.93 3.14 46.87
N THR A 221 7.48 1.88 46.88
CA THR A 221 7.34 1.12 48.12
C THR A 221 8.73 0.84 48.66
N LYS A 222 9.04 1.37 49.86
CA LYS A 222 10.25 0.99 50.60
C LYS A 222 10.25 -0.54 50.74
N ARG A 223 11.25 -1.21 50.16
CA ARG A 223 11.48 -2.63 50.41
C ARG A 223 11.63 -2.82 51.92
N ALA A 224 10.93 -3.81 52.48
CA ALA A 224 11.12 -4.21 53.87
C ALA A 224 12.61 -4.49 54.10
N LYS A 225 13.19 -3.91 55.15
CA LYS A 225 14.54 -4.28 55.59
C LYS A 225 14.50 -5.77 55.92
N ARG A 226 15.29 -6.58 55.23
CA ARG A 226 15.58 -7.95 55.68
C ARG A 226 16.32 -7.83 57.01
N ASN A 227 15.74 -8.36 58.09
CA ASN A 227 16.48 -8.59 59.32
C ASN A 227 17.48 -9.71 59.01
N PHE A 228 18.78 -9.38 59.01
CA PHE A 228 19.85 -10.35 58.77
C PHE A 228 20.24 -11.12 60.04
N ASP A 229 19.54 -10.89 61.16
CA ASP A 229 19.85 -11.50 62.45
C ASP A 229 19.50 -13.01 62.53
N GLU A 230 18.78 -13.55 61.55
CA GLU A 230 18.43 -14.99 61.50
C GLU A 230 19.46 -15.86 60.75
N VAL A 231 20.54 -15.29 60.20
CA VAL A 231 21.53 -16.05 59.38
C VAL A 231 22.85 -16.32 60.12
N THR A 232 23.01 -15.86 61.37
CA THR A 232 24.25 -16.06 62.15
C THR A 232 24.10 -16.96 63.38
N SER A 233 23.01 -17.70 63.52
CA SER A 233 22.88 -18.72 64.57
C SER A 233 22.91 -20.13 63.99
N LEU A 234 24.11 -20.59 63.61
CA LEU A 234 24.53 -22.00 63.57
C LEU A 234 26.06 -22.07 63.66
#